data_AF-A0A9W8X3P0-F1
#
_entry.id   AF-A0A9W8X3P0-F1
#
_cell.length_a   1.000
_cell.length_b   1.000
_cell.length_c   1.000
_cell.angle_alpha   90.00
_cell.angle_beta   90.00
_cell.angle_gamma   90.00
#
_symmetry.space_group_name_H-M   'P 1'
#
loop_
_entity.id
_entity.type
_entity.pdbx_description
1 polymer ?
#
loop_
_entity_poly.entity_id
_entity_poly.type
_entity_poly.pdbx_seq_one_letter_code
_entity_poly.pdbx_strand_id
1 'polypeptide(L)'
;MVVTHLPSSLFLGALPAAPNLGLTVFFLIGRSMMSSMDQAPRSAFISMVVLPEERTAVMGIVNTLKILSQSAGPWITGVLAGGGRFW
;
A
#
# COMPACT_ATOMS: atom_id res chain seq x y z
N MET A 1 -5.15 -1.99 10.18
CA MET A 1 -5.57 -3.03 11.14
C MET A 1 -4.50 -4.11 11.11
N VAL A 2 -3.90 -4.45 12.27
CA VAL A 2 -2.67 -5.28 12.31
C VAL A 2 -2.84 -6.62 11.58
N VAL A 3 -4.02 -7.21 11.68
CA VAL A 3 -4.34 -8.53 11.10
C VAL A 3 -4.34 -8.52 9.56
N THR A 4 -4.65 -7.41 8.91
CA THR A 4 -4.71 -7.32 7.43
C THR A 4 -3.40 -6.80 6.82
N HIS A 5 -2.65 -5.97 7.55
CA HIS A 5 -1.35 -5.45 7.10
C HIS A 5 -0.24 -6.50 7.06
N LEU A 6 -0.22 -7.42 8.02
CA LEU A 6 0.79 -8.49 8.10
C LEU A 6 0.70 -9.46 6.91
N PRO A 7 -0.47 -10.08 6.61
CA PRO A 7 -0.64 -10.95 5.46
C PRO A 7 -0.42 -10.21 4.14
N SER A 8 -0.87 -8.96 4.01
CA SER A 8 -0.66 -8.15 2.80
C SER A 8 0.83 -7.91 2.51
N SER A 9 1.62 -7.67 3.57
CA SER A 9 3.08 -7.49 3.47
C SER A 9 3.78 -8.79 3.15
N LEU A 10 3.31 -9.91 3.70
CA LEU A 10 3.84 -11.24 3.40
C LEU A 10 3.62 -11.60 1.92
N PHE A 11 2.42 -11.37 1.39
CA PHE A 11 2.15 -11.60 -0.04
C PHE A 11 3.03 -10.73 -0.95
N LEU A 12 3.28 -9.47 -0.57
CA LEU A 12 4.22 -8.61 -1.32
C LEU A 12 5.66 -9.13 -1.25
N GLY A 13 6.12 -9.57 -0.08
CA GLY A 13 7.46 -10.11 0.09
C GLY A 13 7.67 -11.44 -0.63
N ALA A 14 6.61 -12.22 -0.84
CA ALA A 14 6.64 -13.49 -1.55
C ALA A 14 6.64 -13.35 -3.09
N LEU A 15 6.31 -12.17 -3.63
CA LEU A 15 6.23 -11.95 -5.09
C LEU A 15 7.53 -12.29 -5.84
N PRO A 16 8.73 -11.87 -5.38
CA PRO A 16 10.00 -12.23 -6.05
C PRO A 16 10.29 -13.74 -6.05
N ALA A 17 9.67 -14.51 -5.17
CA ALA A 17 9.88 -15.96 -5.06
C ALA A 17 8.85 -16.77 -5.88
N ALA A 18 7.92 -16.13 -6.60
CA ALA A 18 6.88 -16.83 -7.36
C ALA A 18 7.47 -17.44 -8.65
N PRO A 19 7.44 -18.78 -8.82
CA PRO A 19 8.05 -19.46 -9.98
C PRO A 19 7.15 -19.48 -11.24
N ASN A 20 5.87 -19.11 -11.13
CA ASN A 20 4.92 -19.16 -12.23
C ASN A 20 3.87 -18.05 -12.14
N LEU A 21 3.21 -17.78 -13.27
CA LEU A 21 2.17 -16.75 -13.40
C LEU A 21 1.01 -16.92 -12.41
N GLY A 22 0.57 -18.17 -12.17
CA GLY A 22 -0.56 -18.46 -11.29
C GLY A 22 -0.31 -18.01 -9.86
N LEU A 23 0.89 -18.28 -9.32
CA LEU A 23 1.28 -17.87 -7.98
C LEU A 23 1.46 -16.35 -7.87
N THR A 24 2.02 -15.69 -8.90
CA THR A 24 2.12 -14.23 -8.94
C THR A 24 0.74 -13.57 -8.87
N VAL A 25 -0.21 -14.04 -9.68
CA VAL A 25 -1.59 -13.53 -9.67
C VAL A 25 -2.26 -13.79 -8.32
N PHE A 26 -2.08 -14.98 -7.76
CA PHE A 26 -2.62 -15.31 -6.43
C PHE A 26 -2.09 -14.35 -5.35
N PHE A 27 -0.78 -14.10 -5.30
CA PHE A 27 -0.20 -13.16 -4.33
C PHE A 27 -0.68 -11.72 -4.54
N LEU A 28 -0.80 -11.26 -5.79
CA LEU A 28 -1.31 -9.92 -6.10
C LEU A 28 -2.78 -9.75 -5.67
N ILE A 29 -3.63 -10.73 -5.96
CA ILE A 29 -5.05 -10.70 -5.57
C ILE A 29 -5.17 -10.76 -4.05
N GLY A 30 -4.50 -11.70 -3.39
CA GLY A 30 -4.52 -11.83 -1.93
C GLY A 30 -4.04 -10.56 -1.24
N ARG A 31 -2.97 -9.94 -1.76
CA ARG A 31 -2.48 -8.63 -1.30
C ARG A 31 -3.53 -7.54 -1.46
N SER A 32 -4.18 -7.47 -2.62
CA SER A 32 -5.18 -6.43 -2.95
C SER A 32 -6.40 -6.53 -2.05
N MET A 33 -6.93 -7.74 -1.86
CA MET A 33 -8.07 -8.00 -0.97
C MET A 33 -7.77 -7.50 0.45
N MET A 34 -6.63 -7.93 1.03
CA MET A 34 -6.27 -7.53 2.39
C MET A 34 -5.97 -6.03 2.52
N SER A 35 -5.32 -5.42 1.52
CA SER A 35 -4.99 -3.99 1.55
C SER A 35 -6.23 -3.10 1.42
N SER A 36 -7.31 -3.59 0.78
CA SER A 36 -8.55 -2.83 0.62
C SER A 36 -9.32 -2.68 1.95
N MET A 37 -9.23 -3.69 2.83
CA MET A 37 -9.94 -3.73 4.11
C MET A 37 -9.50 -2.65 5.09
N ASP A 38 -8.29 -2.12 4.95
CA ASP A 38 -7.72 -1.13 5.86
C ASP A 38 -8.15 0.32 5.59
N GLN A 39 -8.70 0.61 4.42
CA GLN A 39 -9.01 1.99 4.03
C GLN A 39 -10.28 2.52 4.73
N ALA A 40 -11.39 1.78 4.65
CA ALA A 40 -12.68 2.23 5.18
C ALA A 40 -12.69 2.41 6.72
N PRO A 41 -12.09 1.51 7.53
CA PRO A 41 -12.04 1.70 8.98
C PRO A 41 -11.16 2.89 9.39
N ARG A 42 -10.06 3.14 8.67
CA ARG A 42 -9.16 4.25 8.96
C ARG A 42 -9.81 5.60 8.68
N SER A 43 -10.50 5.74 7.55
CA SER A 43 -11.23 6.98 7.25
C SER A 43 -12.37 7.23 8.23
N ALA A 44 -13.11 6.18 8.62
CA ALA A 44 -14.15 6.26 9.63
C ALA A 44 -13.61 6.63 11.02
N PHE A 45 -12.44 6.11 11.41
CA PHE A 45 -11.80 6.47 12.67
C PHE A 45 -11.37 7.95 12.70
N ILE A 46 -10.73 8.44 11.63
CA ILE A 46 -10.31 9.84 11.54
C ILE A 46 -11.52 10.78 11.58
N SER A 47 -12.62 10.44 10.90
CA SER A 47 -13.83 11.27 10.93
C SER A 47 -14.51 11.29 12.30
N MET A 48 -14.36 10.25 13.13
CA MET A 48 -14.87 10.26 14.50
C MET A 48 -14.01 11.07 15.48
N VAL A 49 -12.69 11.08 15.29
CA VAL A 49 -11.74 11.74 16.23
C VAL A 49 -11.54 13.22 15.93
N VAL A 50 -11.72 13.64 14.67
CA VAL A 50 -11.48 15.02 14.21
C VAL A 50 -12.79 15.79 14.10
N LEU A 51 -12.77 17.07 14.48
CA LEU A 51 -13.92 17.98 14.36
C LEU A 51 -14.37 18.12 12.90
N PRO A 52 -15.68 18.23 12.62
CA PRO A 52 -16.24 18.31 11.27
C PRO A 52 -15.53 19.33 10.35
N GLU A 53 -15.20 20.50 10.89
CA GLU A 53 -14.53 21.61 10.21
C GLU A 53 -13.07 21.32 9.84
N GLU A 54 -12.38 20.45 10.57
CA GLU A 54 -10.96 20.14 10.37
C GLU A 54 -10.71 18.88 9.54
N ARG A 55 -11.73 18.01 9.37
CA ARG A 55 -11.61 16.71 8.67
C ARG A 55 -11.02 16.83 7.28
N THR A 56 -11.45 17.82 6.49
CA THR A 56 -10.94 18.03 5.13
C THR A 56 -9.45 18.35 5.13
N ALA A 57 -9.00 19.23 6.03
CA ALA A 57 -7.60 19.60 6.15
C ALA A 57 -6.75 18.41 6.62
N VAL A 58 -7.21 17.68 7.64
CA VAL A 58 -6.50 16.49 8.16
C VAL A 58 -6.40 15.38 7.12
N MET A 59 -7.51 15.04 6.45
CA MET A 59 -7.49 14.03 5.39
C MET A 59 -6.62 14.47 4.20
N GLY A 60 -6.60 15.76 3.88
CA GLY A 60 -5.71 16.34 2.88
C GLY A 60 -4.24 16.11 3.23
N ILE A 61 -3.82 16.47 4.45
CA ILE A 61 -2.45 16.26 4.92
C ILE A 61 -2.06 14.77 4.89
N VAL A 62 -2.93 13.89 5.38
CA VAL A 62 -2.71 12.43 5.38
C VAL A 62 -2.51 11.91 3.95
N ASN A 63 -3.32 12.36 3.00
CA ASN A 63 -3.20 11.95 1.61
C ASN A 63 -1.93 12.50 0.94
N THR A 64 -1.57 13.76 1.21
CA THR A 64 -0.33 14.35 0.71
C THR A 64 0.89 13.57 1.20
N LEU A 65 0.97 13.29 2.49
CA LEU A 65 2.06 12.49 3.07
C LEU A 65 2.09 11.07 2.54
N LYS A 66 0.92 10.45 2.33
CA LYS A 66 0.81 9.12 1.71
C LYS A 66 1.39 9.12 0.30
N ILE A 67 1.01 10.09 -0.54
CA ILE A 67 1.51 10.18 -1.92
C ILE A 67 3.02 10.46 -1.92
N LEU A 68 3.48 11.37 -1.06
CA LEU A 68 4.91 11.68 -0.90
C LEU A 68 5.71 10.44 -0.48
N SER A 69 5.18 9.62 0.43
CA SER A 69 5.82 8.37 0.84
C SER A 69 5.85 7.34 -0.30
N GLN A 70 4.82 7.32 -1.15
CA GLN A 70 4.72 6.41 -2.29
C GLN A 70 5.64 6.78 -3.47
N SER A 71 6.07 8.04 -3.58
CA SER A 71 6.92 8.50 -4.70
C SER A 71 8.34 7.94 -4.65
N ALA A 72 8.84 7.56 -3.47
CA ALA A 72 10.17 6.98 -3.31
C ALA A 72 10.31 5.60 -4.00
N GLY A 73 9.24 4.81 -4.04
CA GLY A 73 9.24 3.47 -4.64
C GLY A 73 9.59 3.48 -6.13
N PRO A 74 8.82 4.20 -6.98
CA PRO A 74 9.10 4.33 -8.41
C PRO A 74 10.50 4.87 -8.72
N TRP A 75 11.03 5.76 -7.88
CA TRP A 75 12.38 6.29 -8.05
C TRP A 75 13.45 5.20 -7.90
N ILE A 76 13.37 4.40 -6.83
CA ILE A 76 14.29 3.28 -6.59
C ILE A 76 14.16 2.23 -7.68
N THR A 77 12.94 1.80 -8.02
CA THR A 77 12.71 0.79 -9.06
C THR A 77 13.15 1.28 -10.44
N GLY A 78 12.96 2.57 -10.73
CA GLY A 78 13.39 3.20 -11.98
C GLY A 78 14.91 3.22 -12.13
N VAL A 79 15.65 3.52 -11.06
CA VAL A 79 17.13 3.46 -11.07
C VAL A 79 17.63 2.03 -11.28
N LEU A 80 16.98 1.03 -10.66
CA LEU A 80 17.33 -0.38 -10.85
C LEU A 80 17.05 -0.86 -12.27
N ALA A 81 15.91 -0.46 -12.85
CA ALA A 81 15.53 -0.74 -14.24
C ALA A 81 16.46 -0.07 -15.25
N GLY A 82 16.79 1.21 -15.06
CA GLY A 82 17.74 1.92 -15.93
C GLY A 82 19.14 1.32 -15.90
N GLY A 83 19.53 0.65 -14.81
CA GLY A 83 20.80 -0.06 -14.68
C GLY A 83 20.81 -1.52 -15.14
N GLY A 84 19.71 -2.03 -15.73
CA GLY A 84 19.60 -3.43 -16.16
C GLY A 84 19.63 -4.46 -15.02
N ARG A 85 19.40 -4.02 -13.78
CA ARG A 85 19.40 -4.85 -12.55
C ARG A 85 17.99 -5.12 -12.02
N PHE A 86 16.99 -4.76 -12.81
CA PHE A 86 15.61 -5.12 -12.54
C PHE A 86 15.41 -6.54 -13.04
N TRP A 87 14.81 -7.37 -12.18
CA TRP A 87 14.58 -8.79 -12.48
C TRP A 87 13.65 -8.96 -13.68
#